data_AF-A0A351AQ06-F1
#
_entry.id   AF-A0A351AQ06-F1
#
_cell.length_a   1.000
_cell.length_b   1.000
_cell.length_c   1.000
_cell.angle_alpha   90.00
_cell.angle_beta   90.00
_cell.angle_gamma   90.00
#
_symmetry.space_group_name_H-M   'P 1'
#
loop_
_entity.id
_entity.type
_entity.pdbx_description
1 polymer ?
#
loop_
_entity_poly.entity_id
_entity_poly.type
_entity_poly.pdbx_seq_one_letter_code
_entity_poly.pdbx_strand_id
1 'polypeptide(L)' 'WFDLRRWGRPSITHTYTPDLKKPNETETYVLQENDPAYTLPVPKEVLEMEPDLTDIKRPERNPQNQ' A
#
# COMPACT_ATOMS: atom_id res chain seq x y z
N TRP A 1 3.30 -10.58 -5.35
CA TRP A 1 3.88 -9.61 -4.40
C TRP A 1 5.36 -9.86 -4.13
N PHE A 2 5.76 -11.05 -3.64
CA PHE A 2 7.17 -11.38 -3.40
C PHE A 2 8.06 -11.24 -4.64
N ASP A 3 7.59 -11.67 -5.81
CA ASP A 3 8.32 -11.50 -7.07
C ASP A 3 8.51 -10.03 -7.45
N LEU A 4 7.48 -9.21 -7.28
CA LEU A 4 7.56 -7.77 -7.55
C LEU A 4 8.62 -7.10 -6.66
N ARG A 5 8.69 -7.50 -5.39
CA ARG A 5 9.74 -7.03 -4.47
C ARG A 5 11.14 -7.49 -4.89
N ARG A 6 11.27 -8.74 -5.36
CA ARG A 6 12.55 -9.31 -5.80
C ARG A 6 13.06 -8.68 -7.11
N TRP A 7 12.17 -8.28 -8.01
CA TRP A 7 12.50 -7.87 -9.38
C TRP A 7 12.52 -6.34 -9.55
N GLY A 8 12.90 -5.61 -8.50
CA GLY A 8 13.14 -4.17 -8.58
C GLY A 8 11.98 -3.27 -8.17
N ARG A 9 10.86 -3.83 -7.67
CA ARG A 9 9.71 -3.05 -7.15
C ARG A 9 9.22 -2.03 -8.19
N PRO A 10 8.74 -2.47 -9.37
CA PRO A 10 8.29 -1.56 -10.42
C PRO A 10 7.08 -0.72 -9.97
N SER A 11 6.72 0.32 -10.71
CA SER A 11 5.45 1.01 -10.46
C SER A 11 4.25 0.13 -10.89
N ILE A 12 3.18 0.12 -10.10
CA ILE A 12 1.97 -0.68 -10.35
C ILE A 12 0.73 0.17 -10.11
N THR A 13 -0.20 0.13 -11.07
CA THR A 13 -1.51 0.77 -10.98
C THR A 13 -2.59 -0.30 -10.85
N HIS A 14 -3.48 -0.13 -9.87
CA HIS A 14 -4.63 -0.99 -9.66
C HIS A 14 -5.90 -0.15 -9.58
N THR A 15 -6.83 -0.38 -10.50
CA THR A 15 -8.16 0.23 -10.50
C THR A 15 -9.17 -0.81 -10.04
N TYR A 16 -10.01 -0.47 -9.07
CA TYR A 16 -11.03 -1.35 -8.50
C TYR A 16 -12.33 -0.60 -8.20
N THR A 17 -13.44 -1.34 -8.10
CA THR A 17 -14.73 -0.82 -7.66
C THR A 17 -14.85 -1.05 -6.15
N PRO A 18 -14.86 0.01 -5.31
CA PRO A 18 -14.91 -0.14 -3.85
C PRO A 18 -16.26 -0.65 -3.35
N ASP A 19 -17.36 -0.26 -3.99
CA ASP A 19 -18.72 -0.64 -3.60
C ASP A 19 -19.44 -1.39 -4.72
N LEU A 20 -19.78 -2.66 -4.48
CA LEU A 20 -20.53 -3.51 -5.40
C LEU A 20 -21.91 -2.95 -5.75
N LYS A 21 -22.51 -2.10 -4.90
CA LYS A 21 -23.81 -1.45 -5.17
C LYS A 21 -23.68 -0.27 -6.14
N LYS A 22 -22.45 0.20 -6.38
CA LYS A 22 -22.14 1.33 -7.24
C LYS A 22 -21.08 0.93 -8.27
N PRO A 23 -21.44 0.10 -9.26
CA PRO A 23 -20.48 -0.48 -10.21
C PRO A 23 -19.74 0.57 -11.06
N ASN A 24 -20.25 1.80 -11.11
CA ASN A 24 -19.67 2.90 -11.88
C ASN A 24 -18.66 3.73 -11.09
N GLU A 25 -18.58 3.61 -9.75
CA GLU A 25 -17.57 4.30 -8.96
C GLU A 25 -16.28 3.46 -8.99
N THR A 26 -15.18 4.03 -9.45
CA THR A 26 -13.88 3.35 -9.46
C THR A 26 -12.82 4.17 -8.74
N GLU A 27 -11.99 3.47 -7.98
CA GLU A 27 -10.84 4.03 -7.30
C GLU A 27 -9.57 3.49 -7.93
N THR A 28 -8.58 4.36 -8.13
CA THR A 28 -7.26 3.96 -8.62
C THR A 28 -6.21 4.13 -7.53
N TYR A 29 -5.43 3.07 -7.33
CA TYR A 29 -4.31 3.00 -6.41
C TYR A 29 -3.01 2.77 -7.18
N VAL A 30 -2.03 3.63 -6.96
CA VAL A 30 -0.70 3.51 -7.57
C VAL A 30 0.34 3.23 -6.49
N LEU A 31 1.11 2.18 -6.68
CA LEU A 31 2.36 1.90 -5.98
C LEU A 31 3.49 2.42 -6.86
N GLN A 32 4.24 3.41 -6.38
CA GLN A 32 5.36 3.94 -7.15
C GLN A 32 6.52 2.94 -7.22
N GLU A 33 7.48 3.19 -8.10
CA GLU A 33 8.70 2.41 -8.11
C GLU A 33 9.42 2.54 -6.75
N ASN A 34 9.91 1.42 -6.22
CA ASN A 34 10.59 1.33 -4.91
C ASN A 34 9.75 1.79 -3.70
N ASP A 35 8.43 1.82 -3.83
CA ASP A 35 7.53 2.29 -2.80
C ASP A 35 7.65 1.49 -1.47
N PRO A 36 7.69 2.15 -0.29
CA PRO A 36 7.76 1.48 1.01
C PRO A 36 6.63 0.45 1.25
N ALA A 37 5.46 0.65 0.64
CA ALA A 37 4.32 -0.23 0.80
C ALA A 37 4.55 -1.65 0.25
N TYR A 38 5.59 -1.87 -0.56
CA TYR A 38 6.06 -3.23 -0.93
C TYR A 38 6.43 -4.11 0.28
N THR A 39 6.64 -3.51 1.45
CA THR A 39 6.90 -4.19 2.72
C THR A 39 5.76 -3.91 3.69
N LEU A 40 5.27 -4.97 4.36
CA LEU A 40 4.24 -4.85 5.39
C LEU A 40 4.78 -4.05 6.59
N PRO A 41 3.94 -3.23 7.26
CA PRO A 41 4.36 -2.51 8.46
C PRO A 41 4.61 -3.52 9.59
N VAL A 42 5.38 -3.09 10.58
CA VAL A 42 5.55 -3.85 11.81
C VAL A 42 4.19 -3.93 12.52
N PRO A 43 3.81 -5.10 13.07
CA PRO A 43 2.58 -5.22 13.85
C PRO A 43 2.54 -4.21 15.00
N LYS A 44 1.38 -3.57 15.18
CA LYS A 44 1.19 -2.54 16.21
C LYS A 44 1.53 -3.03 17.61
N GLU A 45 1.14 -4.25 17.95
CA GLU A 45 1.42 -4.88 19.26
C GLU A 45 2.92 -4.94 19.57
N VAL A 46 3.76 -5.15 18.54
CA VAL A 46 5.23 -5.20 18.70
C VAL A 46 5.80 -3.80 18.91
N LEU A 47 5.29 -2.79 18.19
CA LEU A 47 5.69 -1.40 18.37
C LEU A 47 5.29 -0.83 19.74
N GLU A 48 4.17 -1.30 20.30
CA GLU A 48 3.72 -0.92 21.64
C GLU A 48 4.55 -1.58 22.74
N MET A 49 5.05 -2.80 22.51
CA MET A 49 5.92 -3.53 23.44
C MET A 49 7.36 -3.00 23.42
N GLU A 50 7.88 -2.65 22.24
CA GLU A 50 9.26 -2.20 22.04
C GLU A 50 9.27 -0.76 21.49
N PRO A 51 9.27 0.27 22.37
CA PRO A 51 9.12 1.67 21.96
C PRO A 51 10.31 2.20 21.14
N ASP A 52 11.46 1.53 21.19
CA ASP A 52 12.64 1.88 20.39
C ASP A 52 12.57 1.35 18.95
N LEU A 53 11.57 0.51 18.62
CA LEU A 53 11.40 -0.06 17.29
C LEU A 53 10.75 0.95 16.34
N THR A 54 11.39 1.17 15.20
CA THR A 54 10.87 2.08 14.16
C THR A 54 10.06 1.32 13.11
N ASP A 55 8.86 1.81 12.80
CA ASP A 55 8.05 1.27 11.70
C ASP A 55 8.43 1.88 10.33
N ILE A 56 7.98 1.21 9.27
CA ILE A 56 8.15 1.63 7.88
C ILE A 56 7.22 2.81 7.59
N LYS A 57 7.79 3.99 7.31
CA LYS A 57 7.03 5.18 6.94
C LYS A 57 6.42 5.02 5.55
N ARG A 58 5.10 4.87 5.50
CA ARG A 58 4.32 4.82 4.25
C ARG A 58 3.79 6.22 3.91
N PRO A 59 3.78 6.61 2.62
CA PRO A 59 3.15 7.86 2.23
C PRO A 59 1.63 7.79 2.43
N GLU A 60 1.02 8.90 2.84
CA GLU A 60 -0.43 9.05 2.80
C GLU A 60 -0.92 8.95 1.36
N ARG A 61 -2.02 8.22 1.15
CA ARG A 61 -2.62 8.06 -0.17
C ARG A 61 -4.11 8.32 -0.09
N ASN A 62 -4.55 9.30 -0.87
CA ASN A 62 -5.95 9.47 -1.18
C ASN A 62 -6.21 8.73 -2.50
N PRO A 63 -7.03 7.66 -2.52
CA PRO A 63 -7.43 7.05 -3.78
C PRO A 63 -8.07 8.13 -4.65
N GLN A 64 -7.63 8.21 -5.90
CA GLN A 64 -8.23 9.13 -6.86
C GLN A 64 -9.51 8.47 -7.38
N ASN A 65 -10.65 9.13 -7.16
CA ASN A 65 -11.90 8.77 -7.81
C ASN A 65 -11.81 9.15 -9.28
N GLN A 66 -12.07 8.20 -10.18
CA GLN A 66 -12.30 8.46 -11.61
C GLN A 66 -13.79 8.52 -11.92
#